data_AF-A0A967T0H1-F1
#
_entry.id   AF-A0A967T0H1-F1
#
_cell.length_a   1.000
_cell.length_b   1.000
_cell.length_c   1.000
_cell.angle_alpha   90.00
_cell.angle_beta   90.00
_cell.angle_gamma   90.00
#
_symmetry.space_group_name_H-M   'P 1'
#
loop_
_entity.id
_entity.type
_entity.pdbx_description
1 polymer ?
#
loop_
_entity_poly.entity_id
_entity_poly.type
_entity_poly.pdbx_seq_one_letter_code
_entity_poly.pdbx_strand_id
1 'polypeptide(L)'
;MRIIIFGPPGAGKGTQAKLISEEYGIPHLSTGEIFRSAIKNETPLGKEVKAILDAGDLVPDEKVVDLVEEELKDDKYNDGYILDGFPRTVPQAEAFDDIL
;
A
#
# COMPACT_ATOMS: atom_id res chain seq x y z
N MET A 1 -1.10 11.39 -12.73
CA MET A 1 -1.42 12.06 -11.43
C MET A 1 -1.10 11.10 -10.30
N ARG A 2 -0.35 11.51 -9.26
CA ARG A 2 0.06 10.63 -8.15
C ARG A 2 -0.49 11.18 -6.84
N ILE A 3 -1.27 10.40 -6.10
CA ILE A 3 -1.99 10.85 -4.89
C ILE A 3 -1.65 9.93 -3.72
N ILE A 4 -1.45 10.50 -2.54
CA ILE A 4 -1.38 9.76 -1.28
C ILE A 4 -2.57 10.18 -0.40
N ILE A 5 -3.31 9.21 0.14
CA ILE A 5 -4.47 9.46 1.00
C ILE A 5 -4.17 9.07 2.44
N PHE A 6 -4.26 10.07 3.33
CA PHE A 6 -4.02 9.96 4.76
C PHE A 6 -5.29 10.19 5.58
N GLY A 7 -5.31 9.63 6.79
CA GLY A 7 -6.41 9.79 7.74
C GLY A 7 -6.56 8.61 8.69
N PRO A 8 -7.25 8.80 9.83
CA PRO A 8 -7.38 7.76 10.83
C PRO A 8 -8.19 6.55 10.32
N PRO A 9 -8.11 5.39 11.01
CA PRO A 9 -9.02 4.27 10.77
C PRO A 9 -10.49 4.73 10.84
N GLY A 10 -11.33 4.23 9.94
CA GLY A 10 -12.75 4.62 9.89
C GLY A 10 -13.07 5.96 9.20
N ALA A 11 -12.06 6.74 8.77
CA ALA A 11 -12.29 8.04 8.10
C ALA A 11 -12.83 7.96 6.66
N GLY A 12 -13.09 6.76 6.12
CA GLY A 12 -13.60 6.59 4.76
C GLY A 12 -12.56 6.73 3.64
N LYS A 13 -11.25 6.65 3.94
CA LYS A 13 -10.16 6.75 2.95
C LYS A 13 -10.36 5.85 1.73
N GLY A 14 -10.57 4.55 1.95
CA GLY A 14 -10.77 3.60 0.85
C GLY A 14 -12.02 3.90 0.02
N THR A 15 -13.08 4.47 0.63
CA THR A 15 -14.26 4.94 -0.12
C THR A 15 -13.88 6.11 -1.03
N GLN A 16 -13.16 7.10 -0.51
CA GLN A 16 -12.72 8.25 -1.30
C GLN A 16 -11.71 7.84 -2.38
N ALA A 17 -10.78 6.93 -2.07
CA ALA A 17 -9.80 6.42 -3.02
C ALA A 17 -10.48 5.77 -4.24
N LYS A 18 -11.54 4.98 -4.03
CA LYS A 18 -12.32 4.36 -5.11
C LYS A 18 -13.02 5.40 -5.98
N LEU A 19 -13.67 6.39 -5.37
CA LEU A 19 -14.34 7.47 -6.11
C LEU A 19 -13.35 8.29 -6.95
N ILE A 20 -12.18 8.62 -6.41
CA ILE A 20 -11.12 9.33 -7.14
C ILE A 20 -10.56 8.45 -8.25
N SER A 21 -10.39 7.15 -8.00
CA SER A 21 -9.92 6.18 -9.01
C SER A 21 -10.88 6.10 -10.19
N GLU A 22 -12.18 6.03 -9.94
CA GLU A 22 -13.23 5.99 -10.96
C GLU A 22 -13.32 7.31 -11.75
N GLU A 23 -13.26 8.46 -11.08
CA GLU A 23 -13.37 9.78 -11.71
C GLU A 23 -12.18 10.09 -12.63
N TYR A 24 -10.96 9.74 -12.19
CA TYR A 24 -9.73 10.12 -12.88
C TYR A 24 -9.06 8.98 -13.65
N GLY A 25 -9.61 7.77 -13.60
CA GLY A 25 -9.08 6.60 -14.31
C GLY A 25 -7.71 6.14 -13.83
N ILE A 26 -7.30 6.50 -12.61
CA ILE A 26 -6.01 6.08 -12.03
C ILE A 26 -6.23 4.95 -11.02
N PRO A 27 -5.40 3.89 -11.02
CA PRO A 27 -5.56 2.75 -10.11
C PRO A 27 -5.35 3.12 -8.63
N HIS A 28 -6.09 2.43 -7.76
CA HIS A 28 -5.95 2.49 -6.30
C HIS A 28 -5.08 1.33 -5.81
N LEU A 29 -4.01 1.66 -5.08
CA LEU A 29 -3.11 0.71 -4.40
C LEU A 29 -3.29 0.86 -2.89
N SER A 30 -3.76 -0.22 -2.24
CA SER A 30 -3.89 -0.28 -0.78
C SER A 30 -3.00 -1.37 -0.20
N THR A 31 -1.94 -0.98 0.51
CA THR A 31 -1.03 -1.92 1.19
C THR A 31 -1.78 -2.83 2.17
N GLY A 32 -2.79 -2.28 2.84
CA GLY A 32 -3.66 -3.06 3.72
C GLY A 32 -4.46 -4.14 2.99
N GLU A 33 -4.95 -3.89 1.77
CA GLU A 33 -5.64 -4.91 0.98
C GLU A 33 -4.67 -5.95 0.43
N ILE A 34 -3.48 -5.54 -0.02
CA ILE A 34 -2.43 -6.45 -0.50
C ILE A 34 -2.05 -7.44 0.60
N PHE A 35 -1.73 -6.97 1.81
CA PHE A 35 -1.40 -7.86 2.92
C PHE A 35 -2.57 -8.77 3.31
N ARG A 36 -3.79 -8.24 3.43
CA ARG A 36 -4.97 -9.06 3.75
C ARG A 36 -5.22 -10.15 2.70
N SER A 37 -5.07 -9.81 1.41
CA SER A 37 -5.21 -10.75 0.30
C SER A 37 -4.11 -11.82 0.32
N ALA A 38 -2.85 -11.42 0.51
CA ALA A 38 -1.71 -12.32 0.62
C ALA A 38 -1.89 -13.33 1.77
N ILE A 39 -2.28 -12.86 2.96
CA ILE A 39 -2.57 -13.70 4.13
C ILE A 39 -3.71 -14.68 3.83
N LYS A 40 -4.82 -14.19 3.26
CA LYS A 40 -5.99 -15.01 2.93
C LYS A 40 -5.68 -16.10 1.91
N ASN A 41 -4.83 -15.79 0.93
CA ASN A 41 -4.46 -16.71 -0.16
C ASN A 41 -3.23 -17.57 0.19
N GLU A 42 -2.71 -17.47 1.42
CA GLU A 42 -1.55 -18.23 1.91
C GLU A 42 -0.31 -18.13 0.99
N THR A 43 -0.11 -16.97 0.36
CA THR A 43 1.08 -16.72 -0.48
C THR A 43 2.35 -16.72 0.39
N PRO A 44 3.56 -16.85 -0.19
CA PRO A 44 4.80 -16.74 0.58
C PRO A 44 4.88 -15.45 1.40
N LEU A 45 4.54 -14.30 0.78
CA LEU A 45 4.41 -13.01 1.45
C LEU A 45 3.35 -13.07 2.57
N GLY A 46 2.20 -13.66 2.30
CA GLY A 46 1.10 -13.78 3.25
C GLY A 46 1.47 -14.58 4.50
N LYS A 47 2.20 -15.69 4.34
CA LYS A 47 2.67 -16.53 5.44
C LYS A 47 3.70 -15.80 6.31
N GLU A 48 4.62 -15.09 5.66
CA GLU A 48 5.62 -14.28 6.36
C GLU A 48 4.97 -13.15 7.16
N VAL A 49 4.13 -12.35 6.50
CA VAL A 49 3.43 -11.22 7.14
C VAL A 49 2.51 -11.71 8.25
N LYS A 50 1.80 -12.82 8.06
CA LYS A 50 0.97 -13.42 9.11
C LYS A 50 1.80 -13.80 10.34
N ALA A 51 2.96 -14.42 10.16
CA ALA A 51 3.81 -14.81 11.28
C ALA A 51 4.31 -13.60 12.10
N ILE A 52 4.66 -12.50 11.44
CA ILE A 52 5.06 -11.23 12.08
C ILE A 52 3.88 -10.66 12.89
N LEU A 53 2.70 -10.58 12.27
CA LEU A 53 1.51 -10.03 12.92
C LEU A 53 1.01 -10.90 14.08
N ASP A 54 1.07 -12.23 13.95
CA ASP A 54 0.70 -13.18 15.00
C ASP A 54 1.66 -13.09 16.22
N ALA A 55 2.91 -12.66 16.01
CA ALA A 55 3.86 -12.37 17.08
C ALA A 55 3.60 -11.01 17.79
N GLY A 56 2.67 -10.20 17.27
CA GLY A 56 2.37 -8.85 17.77
C GLY A 56 3.29 -7.77 17.22
N ASP A 57 4.17 -8.12 16.27
CA ASP A 57 5.11 -7.20 15.64
C ASP A 57 4.47 -6.48 14.45
N LEU A 58 5.05 -5.35 14.06
CA LEU A 58 4.70 -4.63 12.84
C LEU A 58 5.56 -5.12 11.67
N VAL A 59 5.00 -5.10 10.46
CA VAL A 59 5.77 -5.37 9.24
C VAL A 59 6.87 -4.30 9.12
N PRO A 60 8.15 -4.68 8.96
CA PRO A 60 9.26 -3.74 8.82
C PRO A 60 9.06 -2.74 7.68
N ASP A 61 9.46 -1.49 7.90
CA ASP A 61 9.30 -0.40 6.93
C ASP A 61 9.89 -0.73 5.55
N GLU A 62 11.12 -1.26 5.52
CA GLU A 62 11.81 -1.70 4.29
C GLU A 62 10.97 -2.69 3.47
N LYS A 63 10.38 -3.71 4.11
CA LYS A 63 9.50 -4.67 3.43
C LYS A 63 8.25 -4.02 2.85
N VAL A 64 7.72 -2.98 3.50
CA VAL A 64 6.54 -2.27 2.98
C VAL A 64 6.93 -1.41 1.78
N VAL A 65 8.10 -0.76 1.83
CA VAL A 65 8.65 0.04 0.72
C VAL A 65 8.91 -0.85 -0.50
N ASP A 66 9.63 -1.96 -0.32
CA ASP A 66 9.93 -2.93 -1.39
C ASP A 66 8.66 -3.45 -2.07
N LEU A 67 7.62 -3.75 -1.27
CA LEU A 67 6.33 -4.20 -1.79
C LEU A 67 5.67 -3.12 -2.66
N VAL A 68 5.65 -1.87 -2.19
CA VAL A 68 5.04 -0.77 -2.94
C VAL A 68 5.82 -0.48 -4.21
N GLU A 69 7.16 -0.48 -4.14
CA GLU A 69 8.02 -0.30 -5.31
C GLU A 69 7.75 -1.38 -6.36
N GLU A 70 7.71 -2.66 -5.96
CA GLU A 70 7.47 -3.75 -6.89
C GLU A 70 6.09 -3.68 -7.54
N GLU A 71 5.04 -3.36 -6.78
CA GLU A 71 3.69 -3.19 -7.34
C GLU A 71 3.62 -2.03 -8.33
N LEU A 72 4.29 -0.91 -8.04
CA LEU A 72 4.30 0.26 -8.91
C LEU A 72 5.05 0.05 -10.24
N LYS A 73 5.77 -1.07 -10.42
CA LYS A 73 6.39 -1.45 -11.71
C LYS A 73 5.36 -1.96 -12.73
N ASP A 74 4.14 -2.31 -12.32
CA ASP A 74 3.07 -2.70 -13.24
C ASP A 74 2.65 -1.50 -14.10
N ASP A 75 2.57 -1.71 -15.42
CA ASP A 75 2.28 -0.67 -16.41
C ASP A 75 0.99 0.12 -16.13
N LYS A 76 0.01 -0.47 -15.42
CA LYS A 76 -1.23 0.22 -15.05
C LYS A 76 -1.00 1.44 -14.16
N TYR A 77 0.13 1.52 -13.46
CA TYR A 77 0.48 2.62 -12.56
C TYR A 77 1.28 3.75 -13.24
N ASN A 78 1.72 3.58 -14.49
CA ASN A 78 2.58 4.55 -15.20
C ASN A 78 1.93 5.94 -15.35
N ASP A 79 0.63 5.99 -15.65
CA ASP A 79 -0.11 7.24 -15.88
C ASP A 79 -0.63 7.89 -14.59
N GLY A 80 -0.52 7.17 -13.46
CA GLY A 80 -0.91 7.67 -12.15
C GLY A 80 -1.38 6.58 -11.20
N TYR A 81 -1.56 6.96 -9.93
CA TYR A 81 -1.99 6.04 -8.88
C TYR A 81 -2.44 6.77 -7.62
N ILE A 82 -3.16 6.05 -6.77
CA ILE A 82 -3.57 6.46 -5.43
C ILE A 82 -2.98 5.48 -4.42
N LEU A 83 -2.14 5.96 -3.50
CA LEU A 83 -1.63 5.18 -2.37
C LEU A 83 -2.53 5.38 -1.16
N ASP A 84 -3.10 4.29 -0.63
CA ASP A 84 -3.90 4.28 0.61
C ASP A 84 -3.22 3.40 1.67
N GLY A 85 -2.81 4.04 2.76
CA GLY A 85 -2.18 3.37 3.88
C GLY A 85 -0.67 3.16 3.73
N PHE A 86 -0.03 3.90 2.82
CA PHE A 86 1.42 4.04 2.70
C PHE A 86 1.76 5.45 2.17
N PRO A 87 2.86 6.07 2.62
CA PRO A 87 3.68 5.67 3.77
C PRO A 87 2.91 5.82 5.10
N ARG A 88 3.39 5.21 6.19
CA ARG A 88 2.83 5.33 7.55
C ARG A 88 3.84 5.82 8.58
N THR A 89 5.11 5.79 8.25
CA THR A 89 6.21 6.23 9.10
C THR A 89 7.08 7.21 8.30
N VAL A 90 7.86 8.03 9.01
CA VAL A 90 8.83 8.93 8.35
C VAL A 90 9.86 8.15 7.54
N PRO A 91 10.46 7.04 8.05
CA PRO A 91 11.39 6.24 7.26
C PRO A 91 10.79 5.68 5.96
N GLN A 92 9.51 5.26 5.95
CA GLN A 92 8.84 4.83 4.72
C GLN A 92 8.71 5.98 3.71
N ALA A 93 8.42 7.20 4.19
CA ALA A 93 8.30 8.36 3.31
C ALA A 93 9.65 8.76 2.72
N GLU A 94 10.70 8.82 3.55
CA GLU A 94 12.07 9.12 3.10
C GLU A 94 12.56 8.08 2.08
N ALA A 95 12.39 6.79 2.38
CA ALA A 95 12.78 5.72 1.45
C ALA A 95 11.97 5.75 0.15
N PHE A 96 10.69 6.11 0.20
CA PHE A 96 9.86 6.22 -0.99
C PHE A 96 10.24 7.42 -1.87
N ASP A 97 10.62 8.56 -1.26
CA ASP A 97 11.08 9.74 -1.99
C ASP A 97 12.36 9.47 -2.79
N ASP A 98 13.24 8.59 -2.30
CA ASP A 98 14.47 8.19 -3.01
C ASP A 98 14.20 7.31 -4.26
N ILE A 99 13.00 6.74 -4.39
CA ILE A 99 12.59 5.79 -5.45
C ILE A 99 11.78 6.50 -6.56
N LEU A 100 11.19 7.66 -6.28
CA LEU A 100 10.24 8.38 -7.16
C LEU A 100 10.85 9.08 -8.38
#